data_AF-A0A3D4FWU2-F1
#
_entry.id   AF-A0A3D4FWU2-F1
#
_cell.length_a   1.000
_cell.length_b   1.000
_cell.length_c   1.000
_cell.angle_alpha   90.00
_cell.angle_beta   90.00
_cell.angle_gamma   90.00
#
_symmetry.space_group_name_H-M   'P 1'
#
loop_
_entity.id
_entity.type
_entity.pdbx_description
1 polymer ?
#
loop_
_entity_poly.entity_id
_entity_poly.type
_entity_poly.pdbx_seq_one_letter_code
_entity_poly.pdbx_strand_id
1 'polypeptide(L)'
;MGVVLVVMTRLFRLWELHPRVPVVTGNDAVQEMARFKNMLVSGWYWTSDLVGVPYGQDLRDHHVGDSLHMAVSWLLVHLTGEPALTLNLFFF
;
A
#
# COMPACT_ATOMS: atom_id res chain seq x y z
N MET A 1 -14.53 -23.76 -11.48
CA MET A 1 -13.41 -23.06 -10.79
C MET A 1 -12.05 -23.40 -11.36
N GLY A 2 -11.64 -24.67 -11.48
CA GLY A 2 -10.30 -25.03 -11.99
C GLY A 2 -9.95 -24.51 -13.40
N VAL A 3 -10.88 -24.59 -14.36
CA VAL A 3 -10.66 -24.07 -15.72
C VAL A 3 -10.43 -22.55 -15.73
N VAL A 4 -11.20 -21.80 -14.93
CA VAL A 4 -11.06 -20.34 -14.82
C VAL A 4 -9.70 -19.97 -14.24
N LEU A 5 -9.26 -20.66 -13.19
CA LEU A 5 -7.94 -20.45 -12.59
C LEU A 5 -6.80 -20.72 -13.57
N VAL A 6 -6.86 -21.82 -14.33
CA VAL A 6 -5.84 -22.15 -15.34
C VAL A 6 -5.81 -21.10 -16.44
N VAL A 7 -6.99 -20.67 -16.92
CA VAL A 7 -7.11 -19.62 -17.95
C VAL A 7 -6.59 -18.28 -17.44
N MET A 8 -6.99 -17.83 -16.26
CA MET A 8 -6.52 -16.58 -15.63
C MET A 8 -5.01 -16.60 -15.39
N THR A 9 -4.49 -17.69 -14.83
CA THR A 9 -3.05 -17.88 -14.57
C THR A 9 -2.24 -17.72 -15.85
N ARG A 10 -2.73 -18.29 -16.95
CA ARG A 10 -2.09 -18.23 -18.27
C ARG A 10 -2.23 -16.86 -18.95
N LEU A 11 -3.42 -16.27 -18.93
CA LEU A 11 -3.70 -14.97 -19.55
C LEU A 11 -2.91 -13.84 -18.89
N PHE A 12 -2.89 -13.81 -17.55
CA PHE A 12 -2.18 -12.78 -16.79
C PHE A 12 -0.73 -13.14 -16.45
N ARG A 13 -0.27 -14.32 -16.87
CA ARG A 13 1.07 -14.84 -16.56
C ARG A 13 1.40 -14.71 -15.07
N LEU A 14 0.50 -15.21 -14.21
CA LEU A 14 0.64 -15.02 -12.75
C LEU A 14 1.92 -15.63 -12.17
N TRP A 15 2.61 -16.52 -12.90
CA TRP A 15 3.95 -17.02 -12.52
C TRP A 15 5.07 -15.99 -12.68
N GLU A 16 4.86 -14.89 -13.39
CA GLU A 16 5.78 -13.74 -13.50
C GLU A 16 5.48 -12.66 -12.44
N LEU A 17 4.46 -12.86 -11.59
CA LEU A 17 4.09 -11.89 -10.57
C LEU A 17 5.16 -11.82 -9.48
N HIS A 18 5.70 -10.62 -9.28
CA HIS A 18 6.70 -10.37 -8.25
C HIS A 18 6.02 -9.71 -7.05
N PRO A 19 6.07 -10.31 -5.84
CA PRO A 19 5.34 -9.79 -4.67
C PRO A 19 5.72 -8.35 -4.28
N ARG A 20 6.93 -7.89 -4.66
CA ARG A 20 7.47 -6.56 -4.37
C ARG A 20 7.23 -5.54 -5.51
N VAL A 21 6.54 -5.94 -6.57
CA VAL A 21 6.09 -5.02 -7.61
C VAL A 21 4.61 -4.79 -7.37
N PRO A 22 4.17 -3.53 -7.17
CA PRO A 22 2.78 -3.25 -6.88
C PRO A 22 1.89 -3.65 -8.06
N VAL A 23 0.82 -4.41 -7.79
CA VAL A 23 -0.13 -4.87 -8.82
C VAL A 23 -0.89 -3.69 -9.44
N VAL A 24 -1.14 -2.64 -8.65
CA VAL A 24 -1.79 -1.40 -9.08
C VAL A 24 -0.90 -0.21 -8.78
N THR A 25 -0.66 0.64 -9.79
CA THR A 25 0.30 1.75 -9.72
C THR A 25 -0.32 3.13 -10.00
N GLY A 26 -1.65 3.25 -9.90
CA GLY A 26 -2.37 4.47 -10.23
C GLY A 26 -3.34 4.90 -9.14
N ASN A 27 -3.84 6.13 -9.26
CA ASN A 27 -4.88 6.71 -8.41
C ASN A 27 -4.56 6.55 -6.92
N ASP A 28 -5.51 6.03 -6.14
CA ASP A 28 -5.44 5.93 -4.68
C ASP A 28 -4.34 4.96 -4.22
N ALA A 29 -3.94 3.99 -5.06
CA ALA A 29 -2.85 3.09 -4.73
C ALA A 29 -1.51 3.82 -4.59
N VAL A 30 -1.30 4.91 -5.35
CA VAL A 30 -0.11 5.76 -5.20
C VAL A 30 -0.14 6.50 -3.87
N GLN A 31 -1.33 6.99 -3.46
CA GLN A 31 -1.51 7.68 -2.20
C GLN A 31 -1.33 6.72 -1.01
N GLU A 32 -1.83 5.49 -1.08
CA GLU A 32 -1.60 4.46 -0.06
C GLU A 32 -0.12 4.06 0.01
N MET A 33 0.53 3.89 -1.13
CA MET A 33 1.96 3.56 -1.15
C MET A 33 2.82 4.68 -0.55
N ALA A 34 2.47 5.95 -0.78
CA ALA A 34 3.09 7.10 -0.11
C ALA A 34 2.85 7.08 1.40
N ARG A 35 1.64 6.70 1.84
CA ARG A 35 1.32 6.54 3.27
C ARG A 35 2.11 5.41 3.91
N PHE A 36 2.21 4.24 3.29
CA PHE A 36 3.04 3.14 3.79
C PHE A 36 4.50 3.52 3.88
N LYS A 37 5.03 4.22 2.86
CA LYS A 37 6.38 4.76 2.90
C LYS A 37 6.57 5.74 4.06
N ASN A 38 5.60 6.63 4.30
CA ASN A 38 5.63 7.55 5.42
C ASN A 38 5.57 6.84 6.77
N MET A 39 4.72 5.83 6.93
CA MET A 39 4.64 5.01 8.15
C MET A 39 5.99 4.35 8.46
N LEU A 40 6.72 3.86 7.45
CA LEU A 40 8.05 3.28 7.64
C LEU A 40 9.13 4.29 8.04
N VAL A 41 9.05 5.52 7.52
CA VAL A 41 10.09 6.55 7.76
C VAL A 41 9.81 7.33 9.04
N SER A 42 8.55 7.71 9.24
CA SER A 42 8.10 8.66 10.26
C SER A 42 7.40 7.96 11.43
N GLY A 43 7.12 6.66 11.31
CA GLY A 43 6.46 5.83 12.33
C GLY A 43 4.94 5.90 12.34
N TRP A 44 4.29 6.90 11.74
CA TRP A 44 2.83 6.99 11.65
C TRP A 44 2.37 7.73 10.39
N TYR A 45 1.05 7.76 10.12
CA TYR A 45 0.50 8.31 8.87
C TYR A 45 0.07 9.77 8.91
N TRP A 46 -0.18 10.34 10.09
CA TRP A 46 -0.78 11.68 10.22
C TRP A 46 0.05 12.78 9.60
N THR A 47 1.37 12.74 9.79
CA THR A 47 2.27 13.78 9.32
C THR A 47 3.33 13.21 8.40
N SER A 48 3.68 13.95 7.35
CA SER A 48 4.78 13.57 6.46
C SER A 48 5.54 14.79 5.96
N ASP A 49 6.87 14.73 6.02
CA ASP A 49 7.76 15.69 5.36
C ASP A 49 8.13 15.25 3.93
N LEU A 50 7.71 14.05 3.51
CA LEU A 50 8.05 13.47 2.20
C LEU A 50 7.21 14.06 1.07
N VAL A 51 6.04 14.62 1.39
CA VAL A 51 5.05 15.16 0.46
C VAL A 51 4.44 16.45 1.02
N GLY A 52 3.82 17.27 0.17
CA GLY A 52 3.18 18.51 0.62
C GLY A 52 4.14 19.69 0.85
N VAL A 53 5.32 19.66 0.22
CA VAL A 53 6.29 20.78 0.26
C VAL A 53 5.60 22.11 -0.12
N PRO A 54 5.87 23.21 0.60
CA PRO A 54 6.90 23.36 1.65
C PRO A 54 6.43 23.04 3.08
N TYR A 55 5.13 22.87 3.31
CA TYR A 55 4.57 22.78 4.66
C TYR A 55 4.45 21.34 5.20
N GLY A 56 4.71 20.35 4.34
CA GLY A 56 4.47 18.96 4.64
C GLY A 56 2.99 18.59 4.51
N GLN A 57 2.67 17.36 4.91
CA GLN A 57 1.31 16.86 4.99
C GLN A 57 0.89 16.76 6.46
N ASP A 58 -0.30 17.25 6.79
CA ASP A 58 -1.00 16.98 8.06
C ASP A 58 -2.42 16.47 7.77
N LEU A 59 -2.71 15.25 8.23
CA LEU A 59 -3.97 14.54 8.01
C LEU A 59 -4.85 14.46 9.27
N ARG A 60 -4.48 15.11 10.38
CA ARG A 60 -5.28 15.03 11.63
C ARG A 60 -6.69 15.60 11.48
N ASP A 61 -6.84 16.59 10.60
CA ASP A 61 -8.13 17.23 10.32
C ASP A 61 -8.91 16.53 9.19
N HIS A 62 -8.36 15.46 8.62
CA HIS A 62 -8.94 14.74 7.50
C HIS A 62 -9.30 13.31 7.91
N HIS A 63 -10.48 12.85 7.45
CA HIS A 63 -10.90 11.48 7.71
C HIS A 63 -10.33 10.55 6.61
N VAL A 64 -9.10 10.07 6.79
CA VAL A 64 -8.32 9.40 5.73
C VAL A 64 -8.42 7.86 5.76
N GLY A 65 -9.42 7.34 6.47
CA GLY A 65 -9.68 5.92 6.67
C GLY A 65 -10.09 5.64 8.11
N ASP A 66 -10.49 4.41 8.39
CA ASP A 66 -10.82 4.00 9.75
C ASP A 66 -9.56 3.61 10.55
N SER A 67 -9.64 3.71 11.88
CA SER A 67 -8.51 3.43 12.77
C SER A 67 -7.99 1.99 12.67
N LEU A 68 -8.85 1.02 12.35
CA LEU A 68 -8.45 -0.38 12.23
C LEU A 68 -7.64 -0.58 10.95
N HIS A 69 -8.10 -0.04 9.83
CA HIS A 69 -7.34 -0.03 8.57
C HIS A 69 -5.94 0.55 8.81
N MET A 70 -5.84 1.72 9.45
CA MET A 70 -4.55 2.36 9.69
C MET A 70 -3.64 1.54 10.61
N ALA A 71 -4.18 0.93 11.66
CA ALA A 71 -3.40 0.09 12.57
C ALA A 71 -2.88 -1.19 11.89
N VAL A 72 -3.72 -1.84 11.08
CA VAL A 72 -3.33 -3.05 10.34
C VAL A 72 -2.30 -2.73 9.26
N SER A 73 -2.51 -1.66 8.49
CA SER A 73 -1.55 -1.19 7.48
C SER A 73 -0.21 -0.81 8.09
N TRP A 74 -0.24 -0.11 9.24
CA TRP A 74 0.96 0.21 10.00
C TRP A 74 1.71 -1.06 10.46
N LEU A 75 1.00 -2.04 11.01
CA LEU A 75 1.62 -3.29 11.45
C LEU A 75 2.24 -4.05 10.27
N LEU A 76 1.49 -4.22 9.18
CA LEU A 76 1.96 -4.95 8.01
C LEU A 76 3.16 -4.28 7.35
N VAL A 77 3.18 -2.94 7.25
CA VAL A 77 4.32 -2.26 6.65
C VAL A 77 5.58 -2.40 7.51
N HIS A 78 5.45 -2.34 8.83
CA HIS A 78 6.59 -2.55 9.73
C HIS A 78 7.08 -4.00 9.75
N LEU A 79 6.18 -4.98 9.59
CA LEU A 79 6.55 -6.39 9.52
C LEU A 79 7.22 -6.76 8.19
N THR A 80 6.72 -6.23 7.08
CA THR A 80 7.28 -6.52 5.74
C THR A 80 8.50 -5.68 5.42
N GLY A 81 8.61 -4.48 6.01
CA GLY A 81 9.63 -3.50 5.68
C GLY A 81 9.55 -2.95 4.25
N GLU A 82 8.48 -3.26 3.51
CA GLU A 82 8.39 -3.01 2.08
C GLU A 82 6.96 -2.55 1.68
N PRO A 83 6.80 -1.29 1.22
CA PRO A 83 5.50 -0.72 0.87
C PRO A 83 4.74 -1.44 -0.24
N ALA A 84 5.41 -1.89 -1.31
CA ALA A 84 4.73 -2.51 -2.45
C ALA A 84 4.15 -3.90 -2.10
N LEU A 85 4.87 -4.67 -1.30
CA LEU A 85 4.46 -5.95 -0.76
C LEU A 85 3.31 -5.75 0.23
N THR A 86 3.38 -4.73 1.07
CA THR A 86 2.25 -4.38 1.96
C THR A 86 1.00 -4.06 1.17
N LEU A 87 1.11 -3.24 0.13
CA LEU A 87 -0.01 -2.91 -0.75
C LEU A 87 -0.62 -4.16 -1.38
N ASN A 88 0.23 -5.04 -1.90
CA ASN A 88 -0.25 -6.27 -2.50
C ASN A 88 -0.95 -7.18 -1.49
N LEU A 89 -0.37 -7.39 -0.30
CA LEU A 89 -0.93 -8.26 0.75
C LEU A 89 -2.19 -7.70 1.41
N PHE A 90 -2.34 -6.38 1.48
CA PHE A 90 -3.50 -5.77 2.11
C PHE A 90 -4.74 -5.81 1.21
N PHE A 91 -4.56 -5.65 -0.10
CA PHE A 91 -5.67 -5.46 -1.04
C PHE A 91 -5.99 -6.68 -1.93
N PHE A 92 -5.11 -7.69 -2.01
CA PHE A 92 -5.28 -8.89 -2.85
C PHE A 92 -5.04 -10.18 -2.07
#